data_AF-A0A8T4EMZ1-F1
#
_entry.id   AF-A0A8T4EMZ1-F1
#
_cell.length_a   1.000
_cell.length_b   1.000
_cell.length_c   1.000
_cell.angle_alpha   90.00
_cell.angle_beta   90.00
_cell.angle_gamma   90.00
#
_symmetry.space_group_name_H-M   'P 1'
#
loop_
_entity.id
_entity.type
_entity.pdbx_description
1 polymer ?
#
loop_
_entity_poly.entity_id
_entity_poly.type
_entity_poly.pdbx_seq_one_letter_code
_entity_poly.pdbx_strand_id
1 'polypeptide(L)'
;MRDRFAFSISILVVVALTAIIGMIGVFGAAGGSDFQEQLSGNGFIFQAVSVTDGDRIKEITTAKVSFGGKLGFGKDNEPAGNWHVKFFDVGNNELDGSQFRSAKIISLRFDDACGKSAHFSALGKLDNELGWNLLVDASAADPVSGHEANIRVRLSHPVYGEVYDSASEFTSVDYCIGQTLVDSGNLNFR
;
A
#
# COMPACT_ATOMS: atom_id res chain seq x y z
N MET A 1 29.54 -3.26 -29.38
CA MET A 1 28.14 -3.39 -28.90
C MET A 1 28.10 -3.35 -27.38
N ARG A 2 28.55 -2.26 -26.74
CA ARG A 2 28.73 -2.22 -25.27
C ARG A 2 28.13 -0.98 -24.62
N ASP A 3 27.29 -0.25 -25.36
CA ASP A 3 26.75 1.06 -24.94
C ASP A 3 25.22 1.10 -24.79
N ARG A 4 24.52 -0.03 -24.96
CA ARG A 4 23.05 -0.08 -24.83
C ARG A 4 22.53 -0.53 -23.46
N PHE A 5 23.38 -1.04 -22.58
CA PHE A 5 22.96 -1.49 -21.25
C PHE A 5 22.87 -0.37 -20.20
N ALA A 6 23.65 0.69 -20.34
CA ALA A 6 23.64 1.81 -19.38
C ALA A 6 22.36 2.67 -19.47
N PHE A 7 21.69 2.68 -20.63
CA PHE A 7 20.50 3.51 -20.83
C PHE A 7 19.24 2.96 -20.14
N SER A 8 19.14 1.65 -19.92
CA SER A 8 17.93 1.04 -19.35
C SER A 8 17.87 1.17 -17.82
N ILE A 9 19.02 1.20 -17.15
CA ILE A 9 19.08 1.34 -15.68
C ILE A 9 18.80 2.79 -15.28
N SER A 10 19.27 3.76 -16.05
CA SER A 10 19.04 5.19 -15.78
C SER A 10 17.58 5.59 -15.89
N ILE A 11 16.80 4.96 -16.78
CA ILE A 11 15.36 5.24 -16.94
C ILE A 11 14.57 4.66 -15.74
N LEU A 12 14.94 3.47 -15.26
CA LEU A 12 14.25 2.81 -14.14
C LEU A 12 14.36 3.62 -12.83
N VAL A 13 15.53 4.21 -12.57
CA VAL A 13 15.78 5.03 -11.36
C VAL A 13 15.03 6.36 -11.41
N VAL A 14 14.85 6.96 -12.60
CA VAL A 14 14.14 8.25 -12.75
C VAL A 14 12.61 8.09 -12.56
N VAL A 15 12.04 6.94 -12.95
CA VAL A 15 10.61 6.66 -12.70
C VAL A 15 10.33 6.46 -11.21
N ALA A 16 11.23 5.79 -10.48
CA ALA A 16 11.11 5.64 -9.03
C ALA A 16 11.21 6.99 -8.29
N LEU A 17 12.13 7.88 -8.70
CA LEU A 17 12.34 9.16 -8.01
C LEU A 17 11.22 10.18 -8.23
N THR A 18 10.62 10.20 -9.44
CA THR A 18 9.49 11.10 -9.74
C THR A 18 8.19 10.68 -9.06
N ALA A 19 8.00 9.38 -8.80
CA ALA A 19 6.88 8.88 -8.00
C ALA A 19 6.93 9.35 -6.53
N ILE A 20 8.13 9.51 -5.96
CA ILE A 20 8.33 9.99 -4.58
C ILE A 20 7.91 11.47 -4.44
N ILE A 21 8.21 12.30 -5.44
CA ILE A 21 7.92 13.75 -5.39
C ILE A 21 6.41 14.03 -5.53
N GLY A 22 5.66 13.19 -6.26
CA GLY A 22 4.22 13.35 -6.45
C GLY A 22 3.35 13.06 -5.22
N MET A 23 3.86 12.32 -4.22
CA MET A 23 3.09 11.95 -3.01
C MET A 23 3.26 12.92 -1.83
N ILE A 24 4.26 13.81 -1.88
CA ILE A 24 4.50 14.80 -0.81
C ILE A 24 3.47 15.95 -0.86
N GLY A 25 2.72 16.08 -1.96
CA GLY A 25 1.97 17.27 -2.31
C GLY A 25 0.45 17.27 -2.09
N VAL A 26 -0.16 16.49 -1.18
CA VAL A 26 -1.57 16.72 -0.77
C VAL A 26 -1.82 16.27 0.68
N PHE A 27 -1.20 16.95 1.65
CA PHE A 27 -1.69 16.94 3.02
C PHE A 27 -2.90 17.89 3.13
N GLY A 28 -4.03 17.46 2.57
CA GLY A 28 -5.32 18.08 2.83
C GLY A 28 -5.66 17.91 4.30
N ALA A 29 -5.65 19.02 5.03
CA ALA A 29 -5.86 19.10 6.45
C ALA A 29 -7.18 18.44 6.89
N ALA A 30 -7.12 17.24 7.43
CA ALA A 30 -8.00 16.84 8.54
C ALA A 30 -7.39 17.40 9.85
N GLY A 31 -7.20 18.72 9.88
CA GLY A 31 -6.58 19.46 10.98
C GLY A 31 -7.64 20.11 11.89
N GLY A 32 -8.76 19.43 12.11
CA GLY A 32 -9.67 19.82 13.19
C GLY A 32 -9.02 19.47 14.53
N SER A 33 -9.26 20.28 15.56
CA SER A 33 -8.83 20.02 16.95
C SER A 33 -9.30 18.67 17.51
N ASP A 34 -10.20 17.99 16.80
CA ASP A 34 -10.96 16.84 17.26
C ASP A 34 -10.54 15.53 16.54
N PHE A 35 -9.45 15.53 15.73
CA PHE A 35 -8.91 14.31 15.12
C PHE A 35 -7.84 13.66 15.99
N GLN A 36 -8.07 12.42 16.40
CA GLN A 36 -7.12 11.60 17.13
C GLN A 36 -6.46 10.60 16.19
N GLU A 37 -5.26 10.95 15.69
CA GLU A 37 -4.43 10.05 14.88
C GLU A 37 -4.06 8.78 15.67
N GLN A 38 -4.36 7.61 15.10
CA GLN A 38 -4.03 6.30 15.68
C GLN A 38 -3.04 5.52 14.79
N LEU A 39 -3.08 5.76 13.47
CA LEU A 39 -2.17 5.16 12.52
C LEU A 39 -1.72 6.22 11.51
N SER A 40 -0.43 6.29 11.25
CA SER A 40 0.09 7.00 10.10
C SER A 40 1.18 6.21 9.43
N GLY A 41 1.30 6.33 8.11
CA GLY A 41 2.41 5.70 7.43
C GLY A 41 2.46 5.96 5.96
N ASN A 42 3.56 5.55 5.35
CA ASN A 42 3.80 5.57 3.93
C ASN A 42 4.86 4.54 3.60
N GLY A 43 4.84 3.99 2.38
CA GLY A 43 5.78 2.96 1.98
C GLY A 43 5.46 2.33 0.63
N PHE A 44 6.14 1.22 0.36
CA PHE A 44 5.97 0.43 -0.84
C PHE A 44 5.77 -1.06 -0.48
N ILE A 45 4.95 -1.73 -1.28
CA ILE A 45 4.83 -3.19 -1.33
C ILE A 45 5.65 -3.65 -2.54
N PHE A 46 6.54 -4.62 -2.33
CA PHE A 46 7.35 -5.18 -3.39
C PHE A 46 7.00 -6.63 -3.69
N GLN A 47 7.28 -7.07 -4.91
CA GLN A 47 7.21 -8.46 -5.33
C GLN A 47 8.52 -8.88 -5.97
N ALA A 48 9.02 -10.06 -5.60
CA ALA A 48 10.11 -10.72 -6.28
C ALA A 48 9.63 -11.30 -7.62
N VAL A 49 10.30 -10.96 -8.71
CA VAL A 49 10.01 -11.44 -10.06
C VAL A 49 11.27 -12.10 -10.60
N SER A 50 11.13 -13.32 -11.09
CA SER A 50 12.21 -14.02 -11.78
C SER A 50 12.30 -13.55 -13.23
N VAL A 51 13.45 -12.99 -13.62
CA VAL A 51 13.74 -12.54 -14.98
C VAL A 51 14.88 -13.37 -15.55
N THR A 52 14.69 -13.84 -16.78
CA THR A 52 15.71 -14.57 -17.53
C THR A 52 16.65 -13.60 -18.23
N ASP A 53 17.95 -13.68 -17.93
CA ASP A 53 19.03 -12.93 -18.58
C ASP A 53 19.98 -13.92 -19.27
N GLY A 54 19.70 -14.21 -20.54
CA GLY A 54 20.35 -15.29 -21.29
C GLY A 54 20.00 -16.66 -20.70
N ASP A 55 21.00 -17.41 -20.27
CA ASP A 55 20.84 -18.73 -19.62
C ASP A 55 20.71 -18.65 -18.09
N ARG A 56 20.65 -17.45 -17.50
CA ARG A 56 20.58 -17.25 -16.06
C ARG A 56 19.19 -16.78 -15.63
N ILE A 57 18.69 -17.31 -14.52
CA ILE A 57 17.52 -16.79 -13.83
C ILE A 57 18.01 -15.83 -12.76
N LYS A 58 17.54 -14.59 -12.80
CA LYS A 58 17.83 -13.56 -11.80
C LYS A 58 16.53 -13.14 -11.14
N GLU A 59 16.52 -13.10 -9.82
CA GLU A 59 15.42 -12.51 -9.07
C GLU A 59 15.62 -10.99 -8.99
N ILE A 60 14.59 -10.24 -9.34
CA ILE A 60 14.54 -8.79 -9.17
C ILE A 60 13.32 -8.43 -8.32
N THR A 61 13.49 -7.48 -7.43
CA THR A 61 12.40 -6.96 -6.60
C THR A 61 11.82 -5.72 -7.28
N THR A 62 10.51 -5.73 -7.56
CA THR A 62 9.81 -4.60 -8.19
C THR A 62 8.73 -4.06 -7.25
N ALA A 63 8.61 -2.74 -7.18
CA ALA A 63 7.54 -2.10 -6.40
C ALA A 63 6.22 -2.34 -7.13
N LYS A 64 5.24 -2.88 -6.42
CA LYS A 64 3.89 -3.13 -6.96
C LYS A 64 2.88 -2.10 -6.49
N VAL A 65 3.05 -1.59 -5.28
CA VAL A 65 2.14 -0.62 -4.68
C VAL A 65 2.95 0.38 -3.89
N SER A 66 2.58 1.65 -3.94
CA SER A 66 2.94 2.62 -2.91
C SER A 66 1.71 3.04 -2.15
N PHE A 67 1.84 3.26 -0.85
CA PHE A 67 0.75 3.69 0.00
C PHE A 67 1.18 4.84 0.89
N GLY A 68 0.18 5.57 1.41
CA GLY A 68 0.40 6.46 2.52
C GLY A 68 -0.87 7.10 3.03
N GLY A 69 -0.80 7.62 4.25
CA GLY A 69 -1.95 8.23 4.88
C GLY A 69 -1.86 8.35 6.39
N LYS A 70 -2.99 8.82 6.93
CA LYS A 70 -3.25 8.98 8.36
C LYS A 70 -4.68 8.55 8.63
N LEU A 71 -4.86 7.78 9.70
CA LEU A 71 -6.11 7.20 10.13
C LEU A 71 -6.26 7.39 11.63
N GLY A 72 -7.50 7.48 12.07
CA GLY A 72 -7.83 7.71 13.46
C GLY A 72 -9.32 7.91 13.64
N PHE A 73 -9.66 8.61 14.72
CA PHE A 73 -11.05 8.87 15.07
C PHE A 73 -11.32 10.38 15.10
N GLY A 74 -12.47 10.78 14.58
CA GLY A 74 -12.96 12.15 14.68
C GLY A 74 -13.68 12.43 16.00
N LYS A 75 -14.36 13.58 16.05
CA LYS A 75 -15.07 14.10 17.22
C LYS A 75 -16.08 13.13 17.84
N ASP A 76 -16.81 12.41 17.01
CA ASP A 76 -17.87 11.48 17.43
C ASP A 76 -17.37 10.01 17.50
N ASN A 77 -16.06 9.83 17.62
CA ASN A 77 -15.38 8.53 17.55
C ASN A 77 -15.64 7.76 16.23
N GLU A 78 -16.04 8.48 15.17
CA GLU A 78 -16.19 7.91 13.84
C GLU A 78 -14.82 7.73 13.16
N PRO A 79 -14.61 6.64 12.39
CA PRO A 79 -13.40 6.46 11.59
C PRO A 79 -13.17 7.65 10.65
N ALA A 80 -11.98 8.23 10.74
CA ALA A 80 -11.60 9.40 9.96
C ALA A 80 -10.15 9.29 9.47
N GLY A 81 -9.83 10.10 8.47
CA GLY A 81 -8.48 10.17 7.93
C GLY A 81 -8.45 10.20 6.40
N ASN A 82 -7.24 10.10 5.87
CA ASN A 82 -6.97 10.06 4.43
C ASN A 82 -5.94 8.97 4.15
N TRP A 83 -6.21 8.15 3.15
CA TRP A 83 -5.31 7.12 2.65
C TRP A 83 -5.25 7.16 1.13
N HIS A 84 -4.04 6.98 0.59
CA HIS A 84 -3.78 6.94 -0.84
C HIS A 84 -2.97 5.70 -1.18
N VAL A 85 -3.23 5.18 -2.37
CA VAL A 85 -2.52 4.05 -2.94
C VAL A 85 -2.22 4.36 -4.40
N LYS A 86 -1.03 3.98 -4.87
CA LYS A 86 -0.69 3.99 -6.29
C LYS A 86 -0.19 2.62 -6.68
N PHE A 87 -0.65 2.11 -7.81
CA PHE A 87 -0.34 0.79 -8.32
C PHE A 87 0.72 0.89 -9.42
N PHE A 88 1.63 -0.08 -9.46
CA PHE A 88 2.74 -0.16 -10.41
C PHE A 88 2.91 -1.60 -10.87
N ASP A 89 2.90 -1.84 -12.19
CA ASP A 89 3.27 -3.14 -12.75
C ASP A 89 2.53 -4.33 -12.08
N VAL A 90 1.26 -4.15 -11.70
CA VAL A 90 0.47 -5.15 -10.97
C VAL A 90 -0.07 -6.27 -11.86
N GLY A 91 0.39 -6.35 -13.12
CA GLY A 91 -0.02 -7.37 -14.09
C GLY A 91 -1.42 -7.17 -14.67
N ASN A 92 -2.10 -6.07 -14.29
CA ASN A 92 -3.35 -5.61 -14.87
C ASN A 92 -3.13 -4.22 -15.46
N ASN A 93 -3.11 -4.14 -16.79
CA ASN A 93 -2.84 -2.91 -17.54
C ASN A 93 -3.75 -1.73 -17.15
N GLU A 94 -4.98 -1.99 -16.68
CA GLU A 94 -5.92 -0.94 -16.28
C GLU A 94 -5.57 -0.34 -14.92
N LEU A 95 -4.90 -1.11 -14.06
CA LEU A 95 -4.46 -0.65 -12.74
C LEU A 95 -3.04 -0.07 -12.77
N ASP A 96 -2.23 -0.42 -13.77
CA ASP A 96 -0.84 0.03 -13.86
C ASP A 96 -0.72 1.56 -13.97
N GLY A 97 -0.16 2.17 -12.94
CA GLY A 97 0.00 3.63 -12.83
C GLY A 97 -1.21 4.35 -12.22
N SER A 98 -2.33 3.66 -11.99
CA SER A 98 -3.54 4.22 -11.39
C SER A 98 -3.33 4.61 -9.93
N GLN A 99 -4.09 5.61 -9.46
CA GLN A 99 -4.02 6.13 -8.11
C GLN A 99 -5.38 6.07 -7.42
N PHE A 100 -5.45 5.35 -6.30
CA PHE A 100 -6.58 5.43 -5.38
C PHE A 100 -6.41 6.56 -4.36
N ARG A 101 -7.50 7.30 -4.08
CA ARG A 101 -7.59 8.27 -2.98
C ARG A 101 -8.88 8.04 -2.21
N SER A 102 -8.76 7.87 -0.88
CA SER A 102 -9.92 7.76 -0.01
C SER A 102 -10.74 9.04 -0.02
N ALA A 103 -12.05 8.92 -0.15
CA ALA A 103 -13.00 9.99 0.10
C ALA A 103 -13.60 9.87 1.52
N LYS A 104 -13.76 8.64 2.01
CA LYS A 104 -14.28 8.34 3.35
C LYS A 104 -13.69 7.05 3.89
N ILE A 105 -13.27 7.05 5.15
CA ILE A 105 -12.95 5.82 5.89
C ILE A 105 -14.27 5.27 6.44
N ILE A 106 -14.58 4.01 6.13
CA ILE A 106 -15.87 3.37 6.43
C ILE A 106 -15.77 2.54 7.70
N SER A 107 -14.66 1.84 7.87
CA SER A 107 -14.36 1.09 9.09
C SER A 107 -12.91 1.26 9.45
N LEU A 108 -12.62 1.29 10.75
CA LEU A 108 -11.27 1.25 11.28
C LEU A 108 -11.32 0.42 12.57
N ARG A 109 -10.48 -0.60 12.64
CA ARG A 109 -10.31 -1.46 13.82
C ARG A 109 -8.83 -1.60 14.08
N PHE A 110 -8.46 -1.57 15.35
CA PHE A 110 -7.13 -1.93 15.82
C PHE A 110 -7.23 -3.18 16.67
N ASP A 111 -6.22 -4.03 16.61
CA ASP A 111 -6.04 -5.13 17.53
C ASP A 111 -4.56 -5.34 17.84
N ASP A 112 -4.31 -6.18 18.84
CA ASP A 112 -2.96 -6.51 19.30
C ASP A 112 -2.52 -7.91 18.81
N ALA A 113 -3.16 -8.42 17.76
CA ALA A 113 -2.74 -9.69 17.16
C ALA A 113 -1.47 -9.44 16.34
N CYS A 114 -0.38 -10.13 16.71
CA CYS A 114 0.92 -10.05 16.02
C CYS A 114 1.61 -8.68 16.16
N GLY A 115 1.61 -8.13 17.37
CA GLY A 115 2.01 -6.74 17.63
C GLY A 115 0.80 -5.82 17.52
N LYS A 116 0.98 -4.56 17.11
CA LYS A 116 -0.15 -3.68 16.81
C LYS A 116 -0.59 -3.88 15.37
N SER A 117 -1.88 -4.11 15.14
CA SER A 117 -2.46 -4.26 13.81
C SER A 117 -3.64 -3.30 13.58
N ALA A 118 -3.92 -3.00 12.33
CA ALA A 118 -5.03 -2.17 11.88
C ALA A 118 -5.71 -2.79 10.66
N HIS A 119 -7.03 -2.79 10.71
CA HIS A 119 -7.90 -3.22 9.63
C HIS A 119 -8.84 -2.06 9.28
N PHE A 120 -8.79 -1.58 8.05
CA PHE A 120 -9.67 -0.50 7.63
C PHE A 120 -10.20 -0.69 6.20
N SER A 121 -11.34 -0.06 5.96
CA SER A 121 -11.94 0.04 4.64
C SER A 121 -12.20 1.49 4.30
N ALA A 122 -12.04 1.85 3.03
CA ALA A 122 -12.25 3.19 2.53
C ALA A 122 -13.03 3.16 1.21
N LEU A 123 -14.02 4.05 1.12
CA LEU A 123 -14.65 4.42 -0.15
C LEU A 123 -13.86 5.57 -0.77
N GLY A 124 -13.61 5.51 -2.07
CA GLY A 124 -12.78 6.51 -2.72
C GLY A 124 -12.90 6.58 -4.24
N LYS A 125 -11.88 7.20 -4.82
CA LYS A 125 -11.69 7.34 -6.26
C LYS A 125 -10.50 6.53 -6.72
N LEU A 126 -10.61 5.83 -7.84
CA LEU A 126 -9.47 5.34 -8.62
C LEU A 126 -9.31 6.28 -9.83
N ASP A 127 -8.21 7.00 -9.88
CA ASP A 127 -7.98 8.12 -10.78
C ASP A 127 -9.14 9.13 -10.74
N ASN A 128 -10.01 9.12 -11.75
CA ASN A 128 -11.16 10.02 -11.86
C ASN A 128 -12.52 9.33 -11.64
N GLU A 129 -12.54 8.03 -11.37
CA GLU A 129 -13.76 7.25 -11.17
C GLU A 129 -14.07 7.06 -9.68
N LEU A 130 -15.31 7.35 -9.26
CA LEU A 130 -15.80 7.15 -7.89
C LEU A 130 -16.38 5.75 -7.70
N GLY A 131 -16.53 5.31 -6.44
CA GLY A 131 -17.25 4.08 -6.10
C GLY A 131 -16.34 2.89 -5.81
N TRP A 132 -15.02 3.13 -5.76
CA TRP A 132 -14.02 2.12 -5.45
C TRP A 132 -13.91 1.90 -3.95
N ASN A 133 -13.77 0.62 -3.56
CA ASN A 133 -13.56 0.18 -2.19
C ASN A 133 -12.12 -0.30 -2.03
N LEU A 134 -11.41 0.30 -1.09
CA LEU A 134 -10.09 -0.15 -0.65
C LEU A 134 -10.22 -0.85 0.70
N LEU A 135 -9.66 -2.04 0.82
CA LEU A 135 -9.47 -2.76 2.07
C LEU A 135 -7.97 -2.83 2.35
N VAL A 136 -7.58 -2.47 3.55
CA VAL A 136 -6.19 -2.49 3.97
C VAL A 136 -6.07 -3.13 5.33
N ASP A 137 -5.17 -4.10 5.40
CA ASP A 137 -4.77 -4.75 6.63
C ASP A 137 -3.29 -4.42 6.83
N ALA A 138 -2.91 -3.86 7.98
CA ALA A 138 -1.54 -3.46 8.29
C ALA A 138 -1.13 -3.95 9.68
N SER A 139 0.09 -4.45 9.84
CA SER A 139 0.68 -4.79 11.14
C SER A 139 2.03 -4.13 11.34
N ALA A 140 2.31 -3.71 12.57
CA ALA A 140 3.63 -3.31 12.99
C ALA A 140 4.58 -4.51 13.02
N ALA A 141 5.90 -4.23 12.98
CA ALA A 141 6.89 -5.23 13.35
C ALA A 141 6.79 -5.50 14.86
N ASP A 142 6.93 -6.76 15.25
CA ASP A 142 7.05 -7.19 16.64
C ASP A 142 8.40 -7.90 16.86
N PRO A 143 9.34 -7.24 17.56
CA PRO A 143 10.66 -7.80 17.80
C PRO A 143 10.65 -9.01 18.75
N VAL A 144 9.57 -9.23 19.51
CA VAL A 144 9.47 -10.36 20.45
C VAL A 144 9.12 -11.64 19.70
N SER A 145 8.16 -11.58 18.78
CA SER A 145 7.79 -12.71 17.92
C SER A 145 8.68 -12.84 16.67
N GLY A 146 9.47 -11.81 16.35
CA GLY A 146 10.22 -11.74 15.09
C GLY A 146 9.33 -11.45 13.89
N HIS A 147 8.08 -10.99 14.12
CA HIS A 147 7.16 -10.62 13.06
C HIS A 147 7.59 -9.29 12.44
N GLU A 148 7.62 -9.23 11.11
CA GLU A 148 7.96 -8.01 10.38
C GLU A 148 6.72 -7.15 10.14
N ALA A 149 6.92 -5.86 9.85
CA ALA A 149 5.81 -4.99 9.47
C ALA A 149 5.24 -5.44 8.13
N ASN A 150 3.90 -5.52 8.04
CA ASN A 150 3.22 -6.05 6.86
C ASN A 150 2.04 -5.17 6.46
N ILE A 151 1.71 -5.16 5.17
CA ILE A 151 0.53 -4.46 4.66
C ILE A 151 -0.05 -5.17 3.45
N ARG A 152 -1.32 -5.54 3.53
CA ARG A 152 -2.11 -6.06 2.42
C ARG A 152 -3.04 -4.97 1.92
N VAL A 153 -3.07 -4.79 0.61
CA VAL A 153 -3.98 -3.87 -0.07
C VAL A 153 -4.86 -4.66 -1.02
N ARG A 154 -6.17 -4.52 -0.86
CA ARG A 154 -7.19 -5.09 -1.73
C ARG A 154 -8.05 -3.99 -2.31
N LEU A 155 -8.32 -4.06 -3.60
CA LEU A 155 -9.14 -3.10 -4.33
C LEU A 155 -10.32 -3.82 -4.98
N SER A 156 -11.51 -3.27 -4.80
CA SER A 156 -12.73 -3.79 -5.40
C SER A 156 -13.65 -2.68 -5.88
N HIS A 157 -14.53 -3.03 -6.80
CA HIS A 157 -15.59 -2.18 -7.32
C HIS A 157 -16.93 -2.93 -7.29
N PRO A 158 -18.06 -2.31 -6.95
CA PRO A 158 -19.35 -2.99 -6.89
C PRO A 158 -19.76 -3.70 -8.19
N VAL A 159 -19.30 -3.21 -9.34
CA VAL A 159 -19.61 -3.79 -10.66
C VAL A 159 -18.60 -4.88 -11.07
N TYR A 160 -17.32 -4.70 -10.73
CA TYR A 160 -16.24 -5.57 -11.21
C TYR A 160 -15.82 -6.65 -10.21
N GLY A 161 -16.27 -6.56 -8.95
CA GLY A 161 -15.79 -7.41 -7.87
C GLY A 161 -14.41 -6.96 -7.37
N GLU A 162 -13.67 -7.90 -6.76
CA GLU A 162 -12.27 -7.69 -6.39
C GLU A 162 -11.38 -7.75 -7.64
N VAL A 163 -10.60 -6.69 -7.87
CA VAL A 163 -9.76 -6.55 -9.07
C VAL A 163 -8.27 -6.63 -8.74
N TYR A 164 -7.91 -6.49 -7.46
CA TYR A 164 -6.53 -6.54 -7.01
C TYR A 164 -6.43 -6.97 -5.55
N ASP A 165 -5.42 -7.79 -5.28
CA ASP A 165 -5.00 -8.20 -3.95
C ASP A 165 -3.48 -8.34 -3.95
N SER A 166 -2.80 -7.56 -3.10
CA SER A 166 -1.34 -7.59 -3.00
C SER A 166 -0.79 -8.88 -2.37
N ALA A 167 -1.66 -9.75 -1.84
CA ALA A 167 -1.30 -11.02 -1.22
C ALA A 167 -2.34 -12.13 -1.51
N SER A 168 -2.67 -12.35 -2.79
CA SER A 168 -3.69 -13.31 -3.23
C SER A 168 -3.36 -14.78 -2.92
N GLU A 169 -2.07 -15.12 -2.80
CA GLU A 169 -1.60 -16.47 -2.48
C GLU A 169 -1.71 -16.81 -0.98
N PHE A 170 -2.18 -15.89 -0.14
CA PHE A 170 -2.25 -16.10 1.29
C PHE A 170 -3.50 -16.88 1.72
N THR A 171 -3.30 -18.13 2.14
CA THR A 171 -4.28 -18.89 2.92
C THR A 171 -4.16 -18.51 4.40
N SER A 172 -5.26 -18.15 5.03
CA SER A 172 -5.39 -17.50 6.35
C SER A 172 -4.93 -18.32 7.58
N VAL A 173 -3.89 -19.15 7.46
CA VAL A 173 -3.57 -20.14 8.50
C VAL A 173 -2.75 -19.55 9.65
N ASP A 174 -2.07 -18.42 9.43
CA ASP A 174 -1.42 -17.65 10.49
C ASP A 174 -2.16 -16.34 10.72
N TYR A 175 -2.52 -16.08 11.97
CA TYR A 175 -3.31 -14.92 12.43
C TYR A 175 -2.64 -13.56 12.18
N CYS A 176 -1.42 -13.55 11.62
CA CYS A 176 -0.66 -12.37 11.27
C CYS A 176 -0.77 -12.12 9.77
N ILE A 177 -0.97 -10.86 9.37
CA ILE A 177 -0.98 -10.47 7.95
C ILE A 177 0.34 -10.95 7.32
N GLY A 178 0.22 -11.87 6.36
CA GLY A 178 1.34 -12.55 5.72
C GLY A 178 2.28 -11.63 4.98
N GLN A 179 3.53 -12.10 4.88
CA GLN A 179 4.69 -11.41 4.34
C GLN A 179 4.50 -10.89 2.89
N THR A 180 3.90 -9.72 2.74
CA THR A 180 4.32 -8.79 1.69
C THR A 180 5.63 -8.18 2.14
N LEU A 181 6.70 -8.30 1.35
CA LEU A 181 7.95 -7.60 1.62
C LEU A 181 7.71 -6.08 1.63
N VAL A 182 7.46 -5.52 2.82
CA VAL A 182 7.37 -4.08 3.06
C VAL A 182 8.80 -3.59 3.29
N ASP A 183 9.52 -3.33 2.21
CA ASP A 183 10.96 -3.05 2.28
C ASP A 183 11.29 -1.66 2.91
N SER A 184 10.28 -0.81 3.17
CA SER A 184 10.56 0.58 3.62
C SER A 184 9.39 1.36 4.22
N GLY A 185 8.27 0.70 4.52
CA GLY A 185 7.09 1.39 5.04
C GLY A 185 7.21 1.75 6.51
N ASN A 186 7.11 3.02 6.87
CA ASN A 186 6.99 3.44 8.27
C ASN A 186 5.52 3.40 8.67
N LEU A 187 5.07 2.32 9.31
CA LEU A 187 3.76 2.28 9.96
C LEU A 187 3.93 2.68 11.43
N ASN A 188 3.37 3.82 11.79
CA ASN A 188 3.40 4.37 13.14
C ASN A 188 2.02 4.22 13.79
N PHE A 189 1.93 3.31 14.76
CA PHE A 189 0.74 3.10 15.56
C PHE A 189 0.88 3.88 16.88
N ARG A 190 -0.05 4.80 17.15
CA ARG A 190 -0.07 5.57 18.40
C ARG A 190 -0.76 4.83 19.53
#